data_AF-A0A961L286-F1
#
_entry.id   AF-A0A961L286-F1
#
_cell.length_a   1.000
_cell.length_b   1.000
_cell.length_c   1.000
_cell.angle_alpha   90.00
_cell.angle_beta   90.00
_cell.angle_gamma   90.00
#
_symmetry.space_group_name_H-M   'P 1'
#
loop_
_entity.id
_entity.type
_entity.pdbx_description
1 polymer ?
#
loop_
_entity_poly.entity_id
_entity_poly.type
_entity_poly.pdbx_seq_one_letter_code
_entity_poly.pdbx_strand_id
1 'polypeptide(L)' 'MASIDTDIVSARPQMTAELMARTGLDEEILTRLVHRFYEKVRGDAVLGPIFGSRISDWEPHLEKMVA' A
#
# COMPACT_ATOMS: atom_id res chain seq x y z
N MET A 1 -2.87 -34.97 -24.36
CA MET A 1 -2.48 -34.37 -23.06
C MET A 1 -1.92 -32.98 -23.34
N ALA A 2 -2.79 -31.99 -23.51
CA ALA A 2 -2.37 -30.59 -23.62
C ALA A 2 -2.50 -29.97 -22.24
N SER A 3 -1.37 -29.72 -21.58
CA SER A 3 -1.32 -29.01 -20.30
C SER A 3 -1.65 -27.56 -20.59
N ILE A 4 -2.76 -27.05 -20.05
CA ILE A 4 -3.10 -25.63 -20.12
C ILE A 4 -2.39 -24.99 -18.93
N ASP A 5 -1.13 -24.60 -19.14
CA ASP A 5 -0.40 -23.75 -18.21
C ASP A 5 -1.01 -22.34 -18.33
N THR A 6 -2.10 -22.10 -17.60
CA THR A 6 -2.70 -20.77 -17.52
C THR A 6 -1.97 -20.04 -16.41
N ASP A 7 -0.89 -19.35 -16.75
CA ASP A 7 -0.29 -18.34 -15.87
C ASP A 7 -1.39 -17.38 -15.43
N ILE A 8 -1.75 -17.40 -14.14
CA ILE A 8 -2.71 -16.45 -13.56
C ILE A 8 -2.00 -15.10 -13.47
N VAL A 9 -2.02 -14.34 -14.57
CA VAL A 9 -1.53 -12.97 -14.57
C VAL A 9 -2.49 -12.12 -13.74
N SER A 10 -2.00 -11.56 -12.64
CA SER A 10 -2.79 -10.67 -11.78
C SER A 10 -3.27 -9.46 -12.59
N ALA A 11 -4.58 -9.24 -12.64
CA ALA A 11 -5.19 -8.05 -13.26
C ALA A 11 -5.04 -6.77 -12.39
N ARG A 12 -4.41 -6.90 -11.20
CA ARG A 12 -4.30 -5.81 -10.23
C ARG A 12 -3.58 -4.57 -10.80
N PRO A 13 -2.45 -4.68 -11.54
CA PRO A 13 -1.77 -3.50 -12.08
C PRO A 13 -2.65 -2.69 -13.06
N GLN A 14 -3.35 -3.37 -13.97
CA GLN A 14 -4.21 -2.72 -14.96
C GLN A 14 -5.40 -2.03 -14.29
N MET A 15 -6.06 -2.72 -13.36
CA MET A 15 -7.20 -2.16 -12.64
C MET A 15 -6.80 -0.95 -11.77
N THR A 16 -5.63 -0.99 -11.12
CA THR A 16 -5.09 0.17 -10.39
C THR A 16 -4.83 1.35 -11.32
N ALA A 17 -4.19 1.12 -12.47
CA ALA A 17 -3.90 2.18 -13.44
C ALA A 17 -5.18 2.82 -14.00
N GLU A 18 -6.20 2.02 -14.32
CA GLU A 18 -7.49 2.53 -14.77
C GLU A 18 -8.19 3.38 -13.71
N LEU A 19 -8.12 2.97 -12.43
CA LEU A 19 -8.68 3.73 -11.33
C LEU A 19 -7.92 5.05 -11.12
N MET A 20 -6.59 5.04 -11.15
CA MET A 20 -5.76 6.25 -11.08
C MET A 20 -6.13 7.23 -12.19
N ALA A 21 -6.22 6.76 -13.44
CA ALA A 21 -6.63 7.58 -14.58
C ALA A 21 -8.04 8.17 -14.43
N ARG A 22 -9.00 7.39 -13.92
CA ARG A 22 -10.40 7.83 -13.74
C ARG A 22 -10.60 8.78 -12.56
N THR A 23 -9.76 8.70 -11.54
CA THR A 23 -9.91 9.45 -10.28
C THR A 23 -8.96 10.63 -10.16
N GLY A 24 -7.93 10.70 -11.02
CA GLY A 24 -6.85 11.69 -10.90
C GLY A 24 -5.93 11.43 -9.71
N LEU A 25 -5.95 10.21 -9.15
CA LEU A 25 -4.99 9.81 -8.12
C LEU A 25 -3.65 9.47 -8.77
N ASP A 26 -2.58 9.99 -8.19
CA ASP A 26 -1.20 9.70 -8.57
C ASP A 26 -0.38 9.21 -7.37
N GLU A 27 0.86 8.81 -7.63
CA GLU A 27 1.78 8.28 -6.61
C GLU A 27 2.08 9.29 -5.50
N GLU A 28 2.14 10.58 -5.81
CA GLU A 28 2.44 11.62 -4.81
C GLU A 28 1.25 11.77 -3.83
N ILE A 29 0.02 11.76 -4.35
CA ILE A 29 -1.20 11.81 -3.55
C ILE A 29 -1.30 10.57 -2.66
N LEU A 30 -1.07 9.38 -3.23
CA LEU A 30 -1.13 8.13 -2.48
C LEU A 30 -0.02 8.04 -1.42
N THR A 31 1.20 8.47 -1.73
CA THR A 31 2.31 8.56 -0.77
C THR A 31 1.95 9.45 0.41
N ARG A 32 1.47 10.67 0.14
CA ARG A 32 1.03 11.61 1.18
C ARG A 32 -0.12 11.05 2.02
N LEU A 33 -1.05 10.32 1.41
CA LEU A 33 -2.14 9.66 2.12
C LEU A 33 -1.62 8.59 3.09
N VAL A 34 -0.74 7.71 2.61
CA VAL A 34 -0.14 6.63 3.41
C VAL A 34 0.66 7.19 4.59
N HIS A 35 1.48 8.21 4.36
CA HIS A 35 2.24 8.87 5.44
C HIS A 35 1.31 9.46 6.51
N ARG A 36 0.30 10.23 6.13
CA ARG A 36 -0.68 10.82 7.07
C ARG A 36 -1.48 9.77 7.82
N PHE A 37 -1.80 8.65 7.17
CA PHE A 37 -2.47 7.53 7.82
C PHE A 37 -1.58 6.97 8.94
N TYR A 38 -0.31 6.70 8.67
CA TYR A 38 0.59 6.15 9.67
C TYR A 38 1.00 7.14 10.77
N GLU A 39 1.04 8.44 10.48
CA GLU A 39 1.15 9.48 11.52
C GLU A 39 0.02 9.35 12.55
N LYS A 40 -1.22 9.17 12.07
CA LYS A 40 -2.39 8.98 12.95
C LYS A 40 -2.33 7.64 13.68
N VAL A 41 -1.98 6.55 12.99
CA VAL A 41 -1.85 5.22 13.60
C VAL A 41 -0.83 5.23 14.73
N ARG A 42 0.33 5.89 14.53
CA ARG A 42 1.38 5.96 15.54
C ARG A 42 0.96 6.75 16.79
N GLY A 43 0.13 7.78 16.60
CA GLY A 43 -0.42 8.59 17.71
C GLY A 43 -1.66 8.00 18.38
N ASP A 44 -2.27 6.97 17.80
CA ASP A 44 -3.49 6.37 18.34
C ASP A 44 -3.20 5.48 19.56
N ALA A 45 -4.04 5.59 20.61
CA ALA A 45 -3.81 4.91 21.88
C ALA A 45 -4.00 3.38 21.82
N VAL A 46 -4.78 2.88 20.86
CA VAL A 46 -5.07 1.45 20.69
C VAL A 46 -4.16 0.88 19.59
N LEU A 47 -4.10 1.56 18.45
CA LEU A 47 -3.35 1.06 17.28
C LEU A 47 -1.85 1.31 17.42
N GLY A 48 -1.44 2.43 18.03
CA GLY A 48 -0.03 2.80 18.18
C GLY A 48 0.81 1.69 18.84
N PRO A 49 0.41 1.13 20.00
CA PRO A 49 1.13 0.03 20.63
C PRO A 49 1.16 -1.26 19.79
N ILE A 50 0.08 -1.56 19.06
CA ILE A 50 0.00 -2.76 18.21
C ILE A 50 1.03 -2.67 17.09
N PHE A 51 1.04 -1.55 16.36
CA PHE A 51 1.99 -1.33 15.27
C PHE A 51 3.41 -1.15 15.81
N GLY A 52 3.58 -0.39 16.89
CA GLY A 52 4.89 -0.18 17.55
C GLY A 52 5.53 -1.46 18.07
N SER A 53 4.76 -2.52 18.34
CA SER A 53 5.31 -3.83 18.70
C SER A 53 5.98 -4.57 17.53
N ARG A 54 5.73 -4.14 16.28
CA ARG A 54 6.23 -4.79 15.06
C ARG A 54 7.08 -3.87 14.17
N ILE A 55 6.88 -2.56 14.28
CA ILE A 55 7.59 -1.55 13.50
C ILE A 55 8.53 -0.81 14.44
N SER A 56 9.77 -1.30 14.50
CA SER A 56 10.86 -0.62 15.22
C SER A 56 11.45 0.53 14.41
N ASP A 57 11.41 0.44 13.09
CA ASP A 57 11.88 1.47 12.16
C ASP A 57 10.75 1.87 11.20
N TRP A 58 10.38 3.15 11.26
CA TRP A 58 9.21 3.67 10.56
C TRP A 58 9.53 4.09 9.12
N GLU A 59 10.73 4.57 8.84
CA GLU A 59 11.08 5.07 7.51
C GLU A 59 11.10 3.95 6.46
N PRO A 60 11.84 2.83 6.65
CA PRO A 60 11.81 1.70 5.72
C PRO A 60 10.44 1.04 5.63
N HIS A 61 9.64 1.08 6.72
CA HIS A 61 8.28 0.58 6.69
C HIS A 61 7.39 1.44 5.79
N LEU A 62 7.47 2.77 5.91
CA LEU A 62 6.69 3.69 5.06
C LEU A 62 7.10 3.59 3.59
N GLU A 63 8.41 3.51 3.30
CA GLU A 63 8.91 3.30 1.93
C GLU A 63 8.31 2.03 1.30
N LYS A 64 8.27 0.93 2.05
CA LYS A 64 7.67 -0.33 1.58
C LYS A 64 6.15 -0.23 1.33
N MET A 65 5.46 0.67 2.02
CA MET A 65 4.00 0.82 1.87
C MET A 65 3.60 1.66 0.66
N VAL A 66 4.55 2.41 0.08
CA VAL A 66 4.33 3.28 -1.08
C VAL A 66 5.09 2.84 -2.34
N ALA A 67 5.93 1.80 -2.23
CA ALA A 67 6.63 1.16 -3.33
C ALA A 67 5.76 0.15 -4.10
#